data_AF-A0A940QNT3-F1
#
_entry.id   AF-A0A940QNT3-F1
#
_cell.length_a   1.000
_cell.length_b   1.000
_cell.length_c   1.000
_cell.angle_alpha   90.00
_cell.angle_beta   90.00
_cell.angle_gamma   90.00
#
_symmetry.space_group_name_H-M   'P 1'
#
loop_
_entity.id
_entity.type
_entity.pdbx_description
1 polymer ?
#
loop_
_entity_poly.entity_id
_entity_poly.type
_entity_poly.pdbx_seq_one_letter_code
_entity_poly.pdbx_strand_id
1 'polypeptide(L)'
;AVSPSPTAQPSEPAASPTVSPTASPTVTPTSSPTVTPTGTPGKALLPGDVDENGRVDITDLTTLAIHLLDKTKISETAAKNADVDGDGNISLTDLATIRQYLSKKIDKLG
;
A
#
# COMPACT_ATOMS: atom_id res chain seq x y z
N ALA A 1 92.09 2.46 -19.05
CA ALA A 1 90.91 3.29 -18.79
C ALA A 1 89.70 2.38 -18.57
N VAL A 2 88.85 2.75 -17.60
CA VAL A 2 87.51 2.25 -17.23
C VAL A 2 87.34 0.82 -16.63
N SER A 3 87.19 0.79 -15.30
CA SER A 3 86.35 -0.12 -14.46
C SER A 3 84.85 -0.10 -14.88
N PRO A 4 83.93 -0.99 -14.42
CA PRO A 4 83.91 -1.72 -13.13
C PRO A 4 83.36 -3.19 -13.10
N SER A 5 83.47 -3.80 -11.90
CA SER A 5 82.72 -4.94 -11.28
C SER A 5 81.18 -4.72 -11.33
N PRO A 6 80.22 -5.63 -10.92
CA PRO A 6 80.33 -6.89 -10.14
C PRO A 6 79.34 -8.06 -10.46
N THR A 7 79.56 -9.19 -9.78
CA THR A 7 78.62 -10.17 -9.17
C THR A 7 77.24 -10.43 -9.81
N ALA A 8 77.02 -11.66 -10.30
CA ALA A 8 75.68 -12.20 -10.59
C ALA A 8 74.99 -12.68 -9.30
N GLN A 9 73.81 -12.11 -9.03
CA GLN A 9 72.98 -12.31 -7.83
C GLN A 9 71.94 -13.45 -8.03
N PRO A 10 71.50 -14.15 -6.96
CA PRO A 10 70.57 -15.28 -7.02
C PRO A 10 69.10 -14.91 -7.34
N SER A 11 68.35 -15.94 -7.75
CA SER A 11 66.93 -15.94 -8.14
C SER A 11 65.91 -15.76 -7.00
N GLU A 12 64.79 -15.12 -7.39
CA GLU A 12 63.38 -15.28 -6.94
C GLU A 12 62.97 -14.86 -5.50
N PRO A 13 61.69 -14.47 -5.25
CA PRO A 13 60.47 -14.94 -5.93
C PRO A 13 59.38 -13.91 -6.32
N ALA A 14 58.53 -14.39 -7.23
CA ALA A 14 57.08 -14.20 -7.37
C ALA A 14 56.34 -13.11 -6.56
N ALA A 15 55.63 -12.23 -7.27
CA ALA A 15 54.16 -12.18 -7.30
C ALA A 15 53.68 -10.92 -8.06
N SER A 16 52.84 -11.12 -9.07
CA SER A 16 52.04 -10.08 -9.73
C SER A 16 50.58 -10.17 -9.25
N PRO A 17 49.71 -9.19 -9.56
CA PRO A 17 49.07 -8.26 -8.64
C PRO A 17 47.69 -8.74 -8.14
N THR A 18 47.21 -8.21 -7.01
CA THR A 18 45.76 -8.21 -6.74
C THR A 18 45.37 -6.95 -5.98
N VAL A 19 44.78 -6.01 -6.72
CA VAL A 19 43.95 -4.96 -6.14
C VAL A 19 42.72 -5.62 -5.53
N SER A 20 42.46 -5.38 -4.25
CA SER A 20 41.23 -5.80 -3.59
C SER A 20 40.37 -4.57 -3.33
N PRO A 21 39.30 -4.36 -4.11
CA PRO A 21 38.23 -3.47 -3.71
C PRO A 21 36.99 -4.24 -3.27
N THR A 22 36.33 -3.64 -2.27
CA THR A 22 34.88 -3.71 -2.00
C THR A 22 34.40 -4.90 -1.17
N ALA A 23 34.35 -4.68 0.15
CA ALA A 23 33.32 -5.30 0.98
C ALA A 23 31.96 -4.78 0.50
N SER A 24 31.15 -5.67 -0.08
CA SER A 24 29.78 -5.40 -0.52
C SER A 24 28.87 -5.12 0.70
N PRO A 25 27.97 -4.12 0.67
CA PRO A 25 27.01 -3.92 1.75
C PRO A 25 25.98 -5.06 1.78
N THR A 26 25.87 -5.72 2.93
CA THR A 26 24.79 -6.67 3.22
C THR A 26 23.46 -5.93 3.27
N VAL A 27 22.66 -6.03 2.21
CA VAL A 27 21.25 -5.63 2.24
C VAL A 27 20.50 -6.60 3.15
N THR A 28 20.12 -6.13 4.33
CA THR A 28 19.21 -6.85 5.23
C THR A 28 17.79 -6.70 4.65
N PRO A 29 17.00 -7.78 4.51
CA PRO A 29 15.62 -7.65 4.10
C PRO A 29 14.83 -6.97 5.22
N THR A 30 14.34 -5.76 4.95
CA THR A 30 13.38 -5.04 5.79
C THR A 30 12.07 -5.83 5.79
N SER A 31 11.85 -6.63 6.83
CA SER A 31 10.58 -7.30 7.05
C SER A 31 9.48 -6.25 7.30
N SER A 32 8.66 -6.07 6.27
CA SER A 32 7.23 -5.69 6.21
C SER A 32 6.69 -4.73 7.28
N PRO A 33 6.08 -3.57 6.90
CA PRO A 33 5.28 -2.82 7.84
C PRO A 33 4.05 -3.64 8.23
N THR A 34 3.98 -4.05 9.50
CA THR A 34 2.73 -4.46 10.13
C THR A 34 1.79 -3.25 10.10
N VAL A 35 0.78 -3.29 9.23
CA VAL A 35 -0.35 -2.37 9.29
C VAL A 35 -1.11 -2.65 10.59
N THR A 36 -0.76 -1.92 11.64
CA THR A 36 -1.56 -1.83 12.86
C THR A 36 -2.87 -1.14 12.47
N PRO A 37 -4.06 -1.77 12.63
CA PRO A 37 -5.30 -1.04 12.53
C PRO A 37 -5.31 -0.04 13.68
N THR A 38 -4.96 1.21 13.37
CA THR A 38 -5.14 2.33 14.28
C THR A 38 -6.62 2.67 14.21
N GLY A 39 -7.44 1.80 14.78
CA GLY A 39 -8.84 2.07 15.02
C GLY A 39 -8.91 3.18 16.06
N THR A 40 -8.83 4.43 15.62
CA THR A 40 -9.45 5.54 16.32
C THR A 40 -10.85 5.06 16.73
N PRO A 41 -11.33 5.33 17.95
CA PRO A 41 -12.73 5.08 18.30
C PRO A 41 -13.57 5.96 17.38
N GLY A 42 -13.87 5.40 16.21
CA GLY A 42 -14.38 6.08 15.05
C GLY A 42 -15.88 6.21 15.19
N LYS A 43 -16.39 7.28 14.60
CA LYS A 43 -17.80 7.52 14.33
C LYS A 43 -18.49 6.18 14.01
N ALA A 44 -19.61 5.90 14.69
CA ALA A 44 -20.33 4.64 14.52
C ALA A 44 -20.61 4.39 13.03
N LEU A 45 -20.32 3.16 12.58
CA LEU A 45 -20.62 2.75 11.20
C LEU A 45 -22.12 2.84 10.98
N LEU A 46 -22.51 3.47 9.88
CA LEU A 46 -23.88 3.60 9.42
C LEU A 46 -23.92 3.08 7.99
N PRO A 47 -24.35 1.82 7.77
CA PRO A 47 -24.44 1.26 6.42
C PRO A 47 -25.27 2.17 5.51
N GLY A 48 -24.71 2.53 4.36
CA GLY A 48 -25.27 3.48 3.39
C GLY A 48 -24.87 4.94 3.56
N ASP A 49 -24.23 5.35 4.66
CA ASP A 49 -23.74 6.73 4.92
C ASP A 49 -22.31 6.89 4.36
N VAL A 50 -22.22 7.10 3.04
CA VAL A 50 -20.96 7.12 2.28
C VAL A 50 -20.24 8.45 2.45
N ASP A 51 -20.97 9.55 2.66
CA ASP A 51 -20.38 10.87 2.91
C ASP A 51 -20.10 11.15 4.41
N GLU A 52 -20.41 10.18 5.28
CA GLU A 52 -20.23 10.22 6.72
C GLU A 52 -20.99 11.36 7.42
N ASN A 53 -22.10 11.83 6.85
CA ASN A 53 -22.92 12.91 7.41
C ASN A 53 -23.88 12.42 8.53
N GLY A 54 -24.00 11.11 8.75
CA GLY A 54 -24.87 10.51 9.76
C GLY A 54 -26.31 10.26 9.30
N ARG A 55 -26.59 10.36 8.01
CA ARG A 55 -27.87 10.01 7.37
C ARG A 55 -27.58 9.19 6.12
N VAL A 56 -28.61 8.46 5.67
CA VAL A 56 -28.58 7.74 4.41
C VAL A 56 -29.57 8.41 3.47
N ASP A 57 -29.06 9.14 2.48
CA ASP A 57 -29.85 9.88 1.50
C ASP A 57 -29.26 9.82 0.08
N ILE A 58 -29.81 10.61 -0.85
CA ILE A 58 -29.40 10.56 -2.27
C ILE A 58 -27.98 11.11 -2.50
N THR A 59 -27.45 11.87 -1.54
CA THR A 59 -26.07 12.36 -1.57
C THR A 59 -25.10 11.19 -1.51
N ASP A 60 -25.39 10.17 -0.68
CA ASP A 60 -24.59 8.96 -0.58
C ASP A 60 -24.49 8.20 -1.90
N LEU A 61 -25.61 8.09 -2.62
CA LEU A 61 -25.63 7.47 -3.96
C LEU A 61 -24.75 8.24 -4.95
N THR A 62 -24.79 9.57 -4.89
CA THR A 62 -24.01 10.42 -5.78
C THR A 62 -22.51 10.29 -5.46
N THR A 63 -22.16 10.32 -4.18
CA THR A 63 -20.79 10.12 -3.68
C THR A 63 -20.25 8.75 -4.09
N LEU A 64 -21.05 7.70 -3.91
CA LEU A 64 -20.70 6.34 -4.29
C LEU A 64 -20.55 6.19 -5.81
N ALA A 65 -21.45 6.78 -6.60
CA ALA A 65 -21.36 6.76 -8.06
C ALA A 65 -20.08 7.44 -8.55
N ILE A 66 -19.75 8.61 -8.00
CA ILE A 66 -18.50 9.33 -8.32
C ILE A 66 -17.29 8.48 -7.92
N HIS A 67 -17.33 7.84 -6.76
CA HIS A 67 -16.27 6.92 -6.32
C HIS A 67 -16.05 5.77 -7.32
N LEU A 68 -17.13 5.14 -7.81
CA LEU A 68 -17.04 4.04 -8.78
C LEU A 68 -16.50 4.51 -10.16
N LEU A 69 -16.82 5.74 -10.56
CA LEU A 69 -16.39 6.31 -11.84
C LEU A 69 -14.94 6.81 -11.80
N ASP A 70 -14.64 7.70 -10.85
CA ASP A 70 -13.38 8.43 -10.77
C ASP A 70 -12.36 7.77 -9.83
N LYS A 71 -12.74 6.67 -9.14
CA LYS A 71 -11.92 5.99 -8.13
C LYS A 71 -11.36 6.96 -7.08
N THR A 72 -12.17 7.96 -6.70
CA THR A 72 -11.80 8.92 -5.67
C THR A 72 -11.44 8.19 -4.39
N LYS A 73 -10.44 8.65 -3.64
CA LYS A 73 -10.08 7.96 -2.40
C LYS A 73 -11.10 8.33 -1.32
N ILE A 74 -11.91 7.36 -0.87
CA ILE A 74 -12.80 7.53 0.29
C ILE A 74 -12.11 7.02 1.56
N SER A 75 -12.61 7.42 2.72
CA SER A 75 -12.08 6.97 4.02
C SER A 75 -12.37 5.47 4.25
N GLU A 76 -11.68 4.84 5.19
CA GLU A 76 -12.00 3.46 5.58
C GLU A 76 -13.40 3.33 6.18
N THR A 77 -13.90 4.36 6.87
CA THR A 77 -15.26 4.39 7.41
C THR A 77 -16.28 4.46 6.28
N ALA A 78 -16.08 5.37 5.33
CA ALA A 78 -16.93 5.50 4.16
C ALA A 78 -16.92 4.21 3.31
N ALA A 79 -15.77 3.55 3.17
CA ALA A 79 -15.67 2.27 2.50
C ALA A 79 -16.50 1.17 3.18
N LYS A 80 -16.44 1.08 4.51
CA LYS A 80 -17.26 0.13 5.28
C LYS A 80 -18.75 0.46 5.27
N ASN A 81 -19.10 1.75 5.21
CA ASN A 81 -20.49 2.16 5.08
C ASN A 81 -21.02 1.92 3.67
N ALA A 82 -20.16 2.03 2.65
CA ALA A 82 -20.51 1.81 1.25
C ALA A 82 -20.73 0.33 0.92
N ASP A 83 -19.97 -0.59 1.52
CA ASP A 83 -20.13 -2.05 1.41
C ASP A 83 -21.36 -2.49 2.23
N VAL A 84 -22.54 -2.42 1.61
CA VAL A 84 -23.83 -2.70 2.27
C VAL A 84 -24.30 -4.14 2.10
N ASP A 85 -23.71 -4.88 1.15
CA ASP A 85 -23.93 -6.32 0.99
C ASP A 85 -22.89 -7.19 1.74
N GLY A 86 -21.80 -6.58 2.19
CA GLY A 86 -20.77 -7.22 3.03
C GLY A 86 -19.83 -8.13 2.25
N ASP A 87 -19.74 -7.98 0.92
CA ASP A 87 -18.88 -8.79 0.07
C ASP A 87 -17.40 -8.35 0.08
N GLY A 88 -17.11 -7.21 0.71
CA GLY A 88 -15.79 -6.62 0.85
C GLY A 88 -15.37 -5.75 -0.34
N ASN A 89 -16.22 -5.57 -1.35
CA ASN A 89 -15.97 -4.79 -2.55
C ASN A 89 -17.02 -3.71 -2.70
N ILE A 90 -16.57 -2.47 -2.92
CA ILE A 90 -17.47 -1.37 -3.21
C ILE A 90 -17.84 -1.42 -4.69
N SER A 91 -19.12 -1.70 -4.99
CA SER A 91 -19.59 -2.04 -6.32
C SER A 91 -20.93 -1.39 -6.68
N LEU A 92 -21.40 -1.66 -7.90
CA LEU A 92 -22.75 -1.25 -8.34
C LEU A 92 -23.87 -1.99 -7.56
N THR A 93 -23.56 -3.15 -6.98
CA THR A 93 -24.51 -3.90 -6.15
C THR A 93 -24.85 -3.08 -4.91
N ASP A 94 -23.86 -2.49 -4.26
CA ASP A 94 -24.06 -1.60 -3.10
C ASP A 94 -24.91 -0.39 -3.45
N LEU A 95 -24.58 0.26 -4.57
CA LEU A 95 -25.33 1.41 -5.07
C LEU A 95 -26.80 1.04 -5.32
N ALA A 96 -27.05 -0.11 -5.94
CA ALA A 96 -28.40 -0.61 -6.17
C ALA A 96 -29.14 -0.89 -4.85
N THR A 97 -28.46 -1.45 -3.86
CA THR A 97 -29.01 -1.76 -2.53
C THR A 97 -29.37 -0.49 -1.75
N ILE A 98 -28.48 0.51 -1.70
CA ILE A 98 -28.77 1.83 -1.11
C ILE A 98 -29.96 2.48 -1.83
N ARG A 99 -30.00 2.42 -3.16
CA ARG A 99 -31.14 2.93 -3.94
C ARG A 99 -32.44 2.22 -3.59
N GLN A 100 -32.39 0.91 -3.39
CA GLN A 100 -33.56 0.10 -3.00
C GLN A 100 -34.07 0.51 -1.62
N TYR A 101 -33.16 0.76 -0.68
CA TYR A 101 -33.48 1.27 0.67
C TYR A 101 -34.14 2.65 0.62
N LEU A 102 -33.57 3.60 -0.13
CA LEU A 102 -34.17 4.93 -0.32
C LEU A 102 -35.55 4.87 -1.02
N SER A 103 -35.74 3.86 -1.87
CA SER A 103 -37.03 3.61 -2.54
C SER A 103 -38.04 2.87 -1.66
N LYS A 104 -37.73 2.60 -0.38
CA LYS A 104 -38.55 1.80 0.56
C LYS A 104 -38.91 0.42 0.04
N LYS A 105 -38.07 -0.15 -0.82
CA LYS A 105 -38.22 -1.52 -1.31
C LYS A 105 -37.58 -2.54 -0.37
N ILE A 106 -36.67 -2.09 0.50
CA ILE A 106 -36.11 -2.82 1.62
C ILE A 106 -36.13 -1.90 2.84
N ASP A 107 -36.27 -2.49 4.02
CA ASP A 107 -36.44 -1.73 5.27
C ASP A 107 -35.12 -1.53 6.04
N LYS A 108 -34.05 -2.26 5.67
CA LYS A 108 -32.73 -2.13 6.31
C LYS A 108 -31.59 -2.36 5.31
N LEU A 109 -30.44 -1.78 5.63
CA LEU A 109 -29.15 -2.08 5.01
C LEU A 109 -28.34 -3.00 5.94
N GLY A 110 -27.58 -3.93 5.36
CA GLY A 110 -26.78 -4.93 6.08
C GLY A 110 -27.32 -6.35 6.08
#